data_AF-A0A1J3JPJ8-F1
#
_entry.id   AF-A0A1J3JPJ8-F1
#
_cell.length_a   1.000
_cell.length_b   1.000
_cell.length_c   1.000
_cell.angle_alpha   90.00
_cell.angle_beta   90.00
_cell.angle_gamma   90.00
#
_symmetry.space_group_name_H-M   'P 1'
#
loop_
_entity.id
_entity.type
_entity.pdbx_description
1 polymer ?
#
loop_
_entity_poly.entity_id
_entity_poly.type
_entity_poly.pdbx_seq_one_letter_code
_entity_poly.pdbx_strand_id
1 'polypeptide(L)'
;LPLGLRVMGSTLRGKREDDWESLLHRLENSLDRKIKGVLRVGYDNLHKDDQLIFLLIAFFFNYEDDDYVMAMLSESNLDVRFGLKTLAYKSLIQKSTEGKIVMHKLLQQVGKEAIQLQEPTKRQIITDAQDICDVLENDSVSRSVMGITFDISKIPHSICISAKALKRMPNLRFINIYKTRRDTNVRLHVPEDIYFPPSLRLLRWEVYP
;
A
#
# COMPACT_ATOMS: atom_id res chain seq x y z
N LEU A 1 0.84 7.03 19.91
CA LEU A 1 1.11 8.32 19.25
C LEU A 1 0.49 9.49 20.03
N PRO A 2 1.20 10.04 21.05
CA PRO A 2 0.69 11.17 21.84
C PRO A 2 0.43 12.44 21.00
N LEU A 3 1.24 12.67 19.96
CA LEU A 3 1.07 13.81 19.04
C LEU A 3 -0.25 13.75 18.27
N GLY A 4 -0.63 12.55 17.79
CA GLY A 4 -1.90 12.36 17.09
C GLY A 4 -3.10 12.63 17.98
N LEU A 5 -3.05 12.14 19.23
CA LEU A 5 -4.08 12.42 20.24
C LEU A 5 -4.16 13.91 20.59
N ARG A 6 -3.03 14.60 20.71
CA ARG A 6 -3.01 16.05 20.99
C ARG A 6 -3.63 16.85 19.86
N VAL A 7 -3.31 16.52 18.62
CA VAL A 7 -3.87 17.21 17.44
C VAL A 7 -5.36 16.93 17.32
N MET A 8 -5.79 15.67 17.43
CA MET A 8 -7.23 15.32 17.43
C MET A 8 -7.98 16.03 18.56
N GLY A 9 -7.44 16.00 19.78
CA GLY A 9 -8.02 16.69 20.92
C GLY A 9 -8.13 18.21 20.69
N SER A 10 -7.13 18.84 20.07
CA SER A 10 -7.19 20.26 19.75
C SER A 10 -8.20 20.61 18.65
N THR A 11 -8.38 19.74 17.65
CA THR A 11 -9.33 19.95 16.54
C THR A 11 -10.79 19.84 17.01
N LEU A 12 -11.06 18.92 17.95
CA LEU A 12 -12.40 18.66 18.47
C LEU A 12 -12.76 19.57 19.66
N ARG A 13 -11.77 20.18 20.33
CA ARG A 13 -12.00 21.02 21.51
C ARG A 13 -12.92 22.21 21.17
N GLY A 14 -14.07 22.28 21.85
CA GLY A 14 -15.04 23.37 21.70
C GLY A 14 -15.91 23.26 20.44
N LYS A 15 -15.94 22.10 19.78
CA LYS A 15 -16.84 21.81 18.65
C LYS A 15 -18.10 21.09 19.12
N ARG A 16 -19.22 21.32 18.43
CA ARG A 16 -20.51 20.68 18.74
C ARG A 16 -20.47 19.22 18.32
N GLU A 17 -21.23 18.38 18.98
CA GLU A 17 -21.29 16.95 18.68
C GLU A 17 -21.61 16.67 17.20
N ASP A 18 -22.55 17.43 16.61
CA ASP A 18 -22.91 17.35 15.18
C ASP A 18 -21.72 17.60 14.23
N ASP A 19 -20.72 18.39 14.66
CA ASP A 19 -19.53 18.66 13.86
C ASP A 19 -18.50 17.53 13.95
N TRP A 20 -18.57 16.67 14.98
CA TRP A 20 -17.52 15.69 15.29
C TRP A 20 -17.40 14.62 14.21
N GLU A 21 -18.51 14.06 13.72
CA GLU A 21 -18.47 13.06 12.65
C GLU A 21 -17.80 13.63 11.39
N SER A 22 -18.17 14.86 11.01
CA SER A 22 -17.57 15.53 9.84
C SER A 22 -16.07 15.79 10.03
N LEU A 23 -15.65 16.19 11.24
CA LEU A 23 -14.25 16.47 11.58
C LEU A 23 -13.43 15.19 11.68
N LEU A 24 -13.98 14.12 12.24
CA LEU A 24 -13.37 12.79 12.27
C LEU A 24 -13.18 12.26 10.85
N HIS A 25 -14.22 12.32 10.02
CA HIS A 25 -14.13 11.91 8.62
C HIS A 25 -13.08 12.72 7.85
N ARG A 26 -12.99 14.04 8.10
CA ARG A 26 -11.93 14.88 7.51
C ARG A 26 -10.54 14.51 8.02
N LEU A 27 -10.38 14.17 9.30
CA LEU A 27 -9.10 13.77 9.89
C LEU A 27 -8.64 12.38 9.41
N GLU A 28 -9.56 11.47 9.19
CA GLU A 28 -9.28 10.14 8.63
C GLU A 28 -8.86 10.23 7.16
N ASN A 29 -9.52 11.08 6.37
CA ASN A 29 -9.21 11.25 4.95
C ASN A 29 -8.06 12.24 4.70
N SER A 30 -7.81 13.15 5.63
CA SER A 30 -6.70 14.08 5.61
C SER A 30 -6.06 14.11 6.99
N LEU A 31 -4.96 13.37 7.19
CA LEU A 31 -4.17 13.61 8.40
C LEU A 31 -3.83 15.11 8.45
N ASP A 32 -3.92 15.67 9.65
CA ASP A 32 -3.47 17.02 9.89
C ASP A 32 -2.04 17.22 9.36
N ARG A 33 -1.81 18.31 8.62
CA ARG A 33 -0.52 18.60 7.94
C ARG A 33 0.66 18.52 8.91
N LYS A 34 0.47 18.84 10.20
CA LYS A 34 1.51 18.79 11.22
C LYS A 34 1.86 17.35 11.62
N ILE A 35 0.87 16.48 11.78
CA ILE A 35 1.13 15.04 12.03
C ILE A 35 1.80 14.43 10.79
N LYS A 36 1.26 14.72 9.59
CA LYS A 36 1.85 14.26 8.32
C LYS A 36 3.31 14.67 8.20
N GLY A 37 3.61 15.94 8.43
CA GLY A 37 4.97 16.46 8.32
C GLY A 37 5.95 15.72 9.23
N VAL A 38 5.58 15.50 10.49
CA VAL A 38 6.45 14.78 11.44
C VAL A 38 6.65 13.32 11.04
N LEU A 39 5.58 12.60 10.66
CA LEU A 39 5.70 11.20 10.26
C LEU A 39 6.48 11.04 8.95
N ARG A 40 6.28 11.98 8.02
CA ARG A 40 6.94 11.99 6.71
C ARG A 40 8.45 12.21 6.83
N VAL A 41 8.92 13.05 7.77
CA VAL A 41 10.36 13.22 8.03
C VAL A 41 11.03 11.88 8.37
N GLY A 42 10.32 10.97 9.05
CA GLY A 42 10.82 9.63 9.33
C GLY A 42 11.08 8.83 8.04
N TYR A 43 10.15 8.90 7.08
CA TYR A 43 10.23 8.23 5.78
C TYR A 43 11.22 8.91 4.81
N ASP A 44 11.20 10.23 4.72
CA ASP A 44 12.06 11.00 3.79
C ASP A 44 13.56 10.83 4.14
N ASN A 45 13.88 10.54 5.41
CA ASN A 45 15.24 10.28 5.89
C ASN A 45 15.69 8.81 5.78
N LEU A 46 14.91 7.95 5.12
CA LEU A 46 15.30 6.57 4.84
C LEU A 46 16.18 6.49 3.59
N HIS A 47 17.04 5.47 3.53
CA HIS A 47 17.68 5.08 2.27
C HIS A 47 16.62 4.61 1.27
N LYS A 48 16.90 4.73 -0.05
CA LYS A 48 15.92 4.38 -1.10
C LYS A 48 15.41 2.94 -0.98
N ASP A 49 16.27 2.01 -0.63
CA ASP A 49 15.89 0.59 -0.46
C ASP A 49 15.00 0.41 0.78
N ASP A 50 15.31 1.10 1.88
CA ASP A 50 14.48 1.10 3.10
C ASP A 50 13.12 1.76 2.88
N GLN A 51 13.05 2.79 2.01
CA GLN A 51 11.78 3.38 1.57
C GLN A 51 10.93 2.35 0.82
N LEU A 52 11.54 1.56 -0.06
CA LEU A 52 10.82 0.50 -0.75
C LEU A 52 10.34 -0.58 0.23
N ILE A 53 11.17 -1.02 1.17
CA ILE A 53 10.77 -1.96 2.23
C ILE A 53 9.61 -1.39 3.05
N PHE A 54 9.67 -0.11 3.43
CA PHE A 54 8.58 0.56 4.14
C PHE A 54 7.27 0.50 3.35
N LEU A 55 7.30 0.81 2.05
CA LEU A 55 6.10 0.74 1.21
C LEU A 55 5.59 -0.70 1.07
N LEU A 56 6.46 -1.67 0.88
CA LEU A 56 6.08 -3.08 0.80
C LEU A 56 5.39 -3.56 2.07
N ILE A 57 5.87 -3.16 3.25
CA ILE A 57 5.19 -3.43 4.53
C ILE A 57 3.85 -2.72 4.59
N ALA A 58 3.78 -1.44 4.23
CA ALA A 58 2.55 -0.67 4.29
C ALA A 58 1.40 -1.31 3.51
N PHE A 59 1.70 -1.89 2.33
CA PHE A 59 0.71 -2.37 1.37
C PHE A 59 0.49 -3.88 1.32
N PHE A 60 1.51 -4.68 1.67
CA PHE A 60 1.48 -6.13 1.47
C PHE A 60 1.79 -6.94 2.74
N PHE A 61 2.65 -6.40 3.62
CA PHE A 61 3.22 -7.20 4.72
C PHE A 61 2.97 -6.64 6.13
N ASN A 62 2.01 -5.74 6.30
CA ASN A 62 1.58 -5.34 7.63
C ASN A 62 0.91 -6.54 8.30
N TYR A 63 1.22 -6.79 9.57
CA TYR A 63 0.79 -7.93 10.37
C TYR A 63 1.38 -9.29 9.97
N GLU A 64 2.44 -9.32 9.16
CA GLU A 64 3.17 -10.55 8.82
C GLU A 64 4.40 -10.76 9.69
N ASP A 65 4.86 -12.02 9.77
CA ASP A 65 6.10 -12.38 10.48
C ASP A 65 7.35 -11.89 9.72
N ASP A 66 8.41 -11.55 10.45
CA ASP A 66 9.64 -11.04 9.85
C ASP A 66 10.35 -12.08 8.97
N ASP A 67 10.36 -13.34 9.40
CA ASP A 67 10.87 -14.45 8.60
C ASP A 67 10.08 -14.63 7.29
N TYR A 68 8.75 -14.44 7.32
CA TYR A 68 7.93 -14.47 6.13
C TYR A 68 8.28 -13.33 5.18
N VAL A 69 8.41 -12.09 5.68
CA VAL A 69 8.80 -10.94 4.86
C VAL A 69 10.18 -11.12 4.25
N MET A 70 11.15 -11.63 5.02
CA MET A 70 12.49 -11.93 4.51
C MET A 70 12.45 -12.98 3.40
N ALA A 71 11.65 -14.05 3.55
CA ALA A 71 11.51 -15.07 2.53
C ALA A 71 10.90 -14.50 1.23
N MET A 72 9.83 -13.72 1.35
CA MET A 72 9.11 -13.11 0.21
C MET A 72 9.96 -12.10 -0.57
N LEU A 73 10.95 -11.50 0.09
CA LEU A 73 11.86 -10.51 -0.49
C LEU A 73 13.29 -11.05 -0.71
N SER A 74 13.52 -12.34 -0.53
CA SER A 74 14.86 -12.96 -0.63
C SER A 74 15.53 -12.79 -1.99
N GLU A 75 14.76 -12.84 -3.08
CA GLU A 75 15.26 -12.62 -4.44
C GLU A 75 15.26 -11.15 -4.85
N SER A 76 14.95 -10.24 -3.94
CA SER A 76 15.08 -8.80 -4.21
C SER A 76 16.51 -8.38 -3.94
N ASN A 77 17.00 -7.35 -4.63
CA ASN A 77 18.33 -6.78 -4.37
C ASN A 77 18.33 -5.87 -3.11
N LEU A 78 17.50 -6.19 -2.11
CA LEU A 78 17.30 -5.41 -0.89
C LEU A 78 17.92 -6.13 0.31
N ASP A 79 18.60 -5.39 1.19
CA ASP A 79 18.96 -5.91 2.51
C ASP A 79 17.76 -5.80 3.46
N VAL A 80 16.82 -6.74 3.32
CA VAL A 80 15.55 -6.75 4.04
C VAL A 80 15.76 -6.80 5.55
N ARG A 81 16.75 -7.58 6.00
CA ARG A 81 17.07 -7.73 7.43
C ARG A 81 17.55 -6.41 8.02
N PHE A 82 18.46 -5.72 7.33
CA PHE A 82 18.93 -4.40 7.75
C PHE A 82 17.80 -3.36 7.67
N GLY A 83 17.02 -3.35 6.59
CA GLY A 83 15.90 -2.42 6.43
C GLY A 83 14.85 -2.57 7.53
N LEU A 84 14.45 -3.79 7.90
CA LEU A 84 13.54 -4.04 9.02
C LEU A 84 14.11 -3.50 10.36
N LYS A 85 15.41 -3.67 10.61
CA LYS A 85 16.07 -3.09 11.79
C LYS A 85 16.05 -1.57 11.76
N THR A 86 16.33 -0.95 10.62
CA THR A 86 16.30 0.51 10.44
C THR A 86 14.90 1.08 10.68
N LEU A 87 13.87 0.44 10.12
CA LEU A 87 12.48 0.86 10.32
C LEU A 87 12.05 0.74 11.78
N ALA A 88 12.43 -0.34 12.47
CA ALA A 88 12.15 -0.51 13.90
C ALA A 88 12.88 0.54 14.75
N TYR A 89 14.18 0.78 14.49
CA TYR A 89 14.98 1.79 15.19
C TYR A 89 14.39 3.20 15.03
N LYS A 90 13.86 3.53 13.85
CA LYS A 90 13.18 4.80 13.56
C LYS A 90 11.71 4.83 14.02
N SER A 91 11.22 3.80 14.72
CA SER A 91 9.84 3.67 15.19
C SER A 91 8.79 3.75 14.07
N LEU A 92 9.15 3.34 12.85
CA LEU A 92 8.24 3.27 11.69
C LEU A 92 7.49 1.94 11.62
N ILE A 93 8.02 0.91 12.28
CA ILE A 93 7.34 -0.37 12.54
C ILE A 93 7.61 -0.79 13.98
N GLN A 94 6.80 -1.72 14.48
CA GLN A 94 6.97 -2.35 15.78
C GLN A 94 6.79 -3.86 15.62
N LYS A 95 7.29 -4.64 16.59
CA LYS A 95 6.96 -6.06 16.70
C LYS A 95 5.81 -6.23 17.70
N SER A 96 4.78 -6.97 17.32
CA SER A 96 3.73 -7.39 18.24
C SER A 96 4.27 -8.44 19.24
N THR A 97 3.47 -8.75 20.25
CA THR A 97 3.75 -9.85 21.19
C THR A 97 3.80 -11.21 20.50
N GLU A 98 3.15 -11.35 19.35
CA GLU A 98 3.15 -12.57 18.52
C GLU A 98 4.31 -12.62 17.53
N GLY A 99 5.21 -11.62 17.52
CA GLY A 99 6.35 -11.57 16.59
C GLY A 99 6.05 -10.87 15.25
N LYS A 100 4.80 -10.47 15.00
CA LYS A 100 4.36 -9.86 13.74
C LYS A 100 4.83 -8.41 13.61
N ILE A 101 5.12 -7.99 12.38
CA ILE A 101 5.39 -6.60 12.03
C ILE A 101 4.09 -5.80 12.13
N VAL A 102 4.12 -4.69 12.86
CA VAL A 102 2.98 -3.78 12.99
C VAL A 102 3.37 -2.39 12.53
N MET A 103 2.72 -1.92 11.47
CA MET A 103 2.78 -0.55 10.98
C MET A 103 1.47 0.17 11.33
N HIS A 104 1.61 1.34 11.96
CA HIS A 104 0.46 2.16 12.33
C HIS A 104 -0.27 2.71 11.10
N LYS A 105 -1.62 2.79 11.13
CA LYS A 105 -2.44 3.30 10.01
C LYS A 105 -1.98 4.64 9.42
N LEU A 106 -1.49 5.53 10.29
CA LEU A 106 -0.97 6.84 9.85
C LEU A 106 0.31 6.74 9.02
N LEU A 107 1.15 5.73 9.27
CA LEU A 107 2.36 5.46 8.49
C LEU A 107 2.01 4.79 7.15
N GLN A 108 0.99 3.92 7.11
CA GLN A 108 0.46 3.42 5.84
C GLN A 108 -0.03 4.57 4.95
N GLN A 109 -0.69 5.58 5.53
CA GLN A 109 -1.11 6.77 4.80
C GLN A 109 0.07 7.62 4.29
N VAL A 110 1.19 7.70 5.05
CA VAL A 110 2.44 8.29 4.54
C VAL A 110 2.93 7.51 3.30
N GLY A 111 2.87 6.17 3.34
CA GLY A 111 3.24 5.33 2.18
C GLY A 111 2.37 5.61 0.95
N LYS A 112 1.06 5.78 1.13
CA LYS A 112 0.12 6.14 0.05
C LYS A 112 0.48 7.48 -0.59
N GLU A 113 0.77 8.49 0.21
CA GLU A 113 1.17 9.81 -0.30
C GLU A 113 2.54 9.77 -0.98
N ALA A 114 3.48 8.98 -0.43
CA ALA A 114 4.78 8.81 -1.03
C ALA A 114 4.71 8.22 -2.45
N ILE A 115 3.81 7.26 -2.70
CA ILE A 115 3.58 6.71 -4.05
C ILE A 115 2.96 7.77 -4.97
N GLN A 116 1.97 8.54 -4.49
CA GLN A 116 1.32 9.58 -5.30
C GLN A 116 2.29 10.68 -5.76
N LEU A 117 3.31 10.97 -4.96
CA LEU A 117 4.36 11.95 -5.29
C LEU A 117 5.45 11.40 -6.20
N GLN A 118 5.53 10.08 -6.41
CA GLN A 118 6.45 9.49 -7.38
C GLN A 118 5.93 9.69 -8.80
N GLU A 119 6.86 9.99 -9.70
CA GLU A 119 6.63 9.96 -11.15
C GLU A 119 5.99 8.62 -11.55
N PRO A 120 4.87 8.60 -12.28
CA PRO A 120 4.17 7.37 -12.65
C PRO A 120 5.08 6.30 -13.27
N THR A 121 6.02 6.72 -14.12
CA THR A 121 6.98 5.82 -14.80
C THR A 121 8.02 5.18 -13.87
N LYS A 122 8.24 5.75 -12.69
CA LYS A 122 9.20 5.25 -11.68
C LYS A 122 8.53 4.48 -10.55
N ARG A 123 7.20 4.43 -10.52
CA ARG A 123 6.45 3.71 -9.48
C ARG A 123 6.76 2.23 -9.55
N GLN A 124 7.21 1.69 -8.41
CA GLN A 124 7.39 0.24 -8.23
C GLN A 124 6.13 -0.42 -7.66
N ILE A 125 5.23 0.37 -7.08
CA ILE A 125 3.94 -0.10 -6.55
C ILE A 125 2.84 0.75 -7.16
N ILE A 126 1.84 0.09 -7.75
CA ILE A 126 0.66 0.76 -8.31
C ILE A 126 -0.50 0.62 -7.32
N THR A 127 -1.14 1.74 -7.01
CA THR A 127 -2.26 1.80 -6.04
C THR A 127 -3.50 2.55 -6.53
N ASP A 128 -3.35 3.34 -7.60
CA ASP A 128 -4.43 4.15 -8.13
C ASP A 128 -5.31 3.34 -9.07
N ALA A 129 -6.63 3.50 -8.96
CA ALA A 129 -7.56 2.73 -9.76
C ALA A 129 -7.39 3.01 -11.25
N GLN A 130 -7.16 4.26 -11.66
CA GLN A 130 -6.99 4.63 -13.06
C GLN A 130 -5.67 4.11 -13.62
N ASP A 131 -4.56 4.25 -12.88
CA ASP A 131 -3.28 3.66 -13.28
C ASP A 131 -3.41 2.14 -13.50
N ILE A 132 -4.27 1.49 -12.72
CA ILE A 132 -4.51 0.06 -12.80
C ILE A 132 -5.39 -0.29 -14.00
N CYS A 133 -6.43 0.50 -14.29
CA CYS A 133 -7.18 0.37 -15.55
C CYS A 133 -6.20 0.43 -16.72
N ASP A 134 -5.38 1.48 -16.76
CA ASP A 134 -4.47 1.75 -17.87
C ASP A 134 -3.46 0.60 -18.04
N VAL A 135 -2.93 0.08 -16.94
CA VAL A 135 -1.94 -1.00 -16.96
C VAL A 135 -2.56 -2.36 -17.29
N LEU A 136 -3.79 -2.64 -16.82
CA LEU A 136 -4.48 -3.90 -17.08
C LEU A 136 -5.11 -3.96 -18.48
N GLU A 137 -5.47 -2.82 -19.06
CA GLU A 137 -6.10 -2.72 -20.38
C GLU A 137 -5.10 -2.46 -21.51
N ASN A 138 -4.10 -1.59 -21.32
CA ASN A 138 -3.26 -1.10 -22.44
C ASN A 138 -1.98 -1.91 -22.70
N ASP A 139 -1.84 -3.12 -22.17
CA ASP A 139 -0.73 -4.03 -22.49
C ASP A 139 0.67 -3.37 -22.36
N SER A 140 0.78 -2.33 -21.51
CA SER A 140 1.97 -1.50 -21.41
C SER A 140 3.11 -2.26 -20.71
N VAL A 141 4.34 -2.15 -21.22
CA VAL A 141 5.50 -2.81 -20.59
C VAL A 141 5.94 -1.98 -19.40
N SER A 142 5.71 -2.50 -18.19
CA SER A 142 6.16 -1.86 -16.95
C SER A 142 7.16 -2.74 -16.22
N ARG A 143 8.46 -2.54 -16.52
CA ARG A 143 9.55 -3.33 -15.93
C ARG A 143 9.86 -2.93 -14.49
N SER A 144 9.47 -1.74 -14.04
CA SER A 144 9.74 -1.28 -12.66
C SER A 144 8.73 -1.81 -11.65
N VAL A 145 7.54 -2.23 -12.09
CA VAL A 145 6.44 -2.60 -11.20
C VAL A 145 6.73 -3.93 -10.51
N MET A 146 6.79 -3.86 -9.19
CA MET A 146 6.99 -4.97 -8.27
C MET A 146 5.69 -5.36 -7.56
N GLY A 147 4.79 -4.40 -7.33
CA GLY A 147 3.54 -4.61 -6.60
C GLY A 147 2.33 -3.93 -7.23
N ILE A 148 1.19 -4.59 -7.20
CA ILE A 148 -0.12 -4.02 -7.54
C ILE A 148 -1.03 -4.22 -6.34
N THR A 149 -1.64 -3.15 -5.83
CA THR A 149 -2.59 -3.23 -4.73
C THR A 149 -3.76 -2.29 -4.97
N PHE A 150 -4.99 -2.79 -4.95
CA PHE A 150 -6.13 -1.91 -5.15
C PHE A 150 -7.43 -2.41 -4.58
N ASP A 151 -8.28 -1.42 -4.35
CA ASP A 151 -9.64 -1.59 -3.93
C ASP A 151 -10.55 -1.69 -5.16
N ILE A 152 -11.02 -2.89 -5.47
CA ILE A 152 -11.89 -3.15 -6.63
C ILE A 152 -13.17 -2.30 -6.57
N SER A 153 -13.61 -1.87 -5.39
CA SER A 153 -14.81 -1.04 -5.24
C SER A 153 -14.62 0.42 -5.66
N LYS A 154 -13.37 0.85 -5.89
CA LYS A 154 -13.02 2.20 -6.37
C LYS A 154 -12.85 2.26 -7.89
N ILE A 155 -12.94 1.13 -8.58
CA ILE A 155 -12.87 1.12 -10.03
C ILE A 155 -14.15 1.77 -10.60
N PRO A 156 -14.03 2.73 -11.54
CA PRO A 156 -15.16 3.47 -12.06
C PRO A 156 -16.13 2.64 -12.90
N HIS A 157 -15.63 1.61 -13.60
CA HIS A 157 -16.41 0.74 -14.49
C HIS A 157 -15.91 -0.72 -14.39
N SER A 158 -16.58 -1.66 -15.07
CA SER A 158 -16.09 -3.04 -15.12
C SER A 158 -14.92 -3.14 -16.09
N ILE A 159 -13.83 -3.78 -15.65
CA ILE A 159 -12.58 -3.90 -16.41
C ILE A 159 -12.29 -5.37 -16.66
N CYS A 160 -11.81 -5.69 -17.86
CA CYS A 160 -11.28 -7.01 -18.17
C CYS A 160 -9.75 -6.96 -18.12
N ILE A 161 -9.15 -7.83 -17.30
CA ILE A 161 -7.69 -7.96 -17.28
C ILE A 161 -7.26 -8.55 -18.62
N SER A 162 -6.36 -7.88 -19.36
CA SER A 162 -5.73 -8.51 -20.51
C SER A 162 -4.96 -9.75 -20.04
N ALA A 163 -5.19 -10.90 -20.70
CA ALA A 163 -4.49 -12.16 -20.41
C ALA A 163 -2.96 -12.01 -20.47
N LYS A 164 -2.46 -11.00 -21.20
CA LYS A 164 -1.04 -10.69 -21.39
C LYS A 164 -0.54 -9.53 -20.53
N ALA A 165 -1.40 -8.77 -19.85
CA ALA A 165 -0.98 -7.60 -19.07
C ALA A 165 0.07 -7.97 -18.01
N LEU A 166 -0.23 -8.97 -17.18
CA LEU A 166 0.68 -9.41 -16.11
C LEU A 166 1.95 -10.07 -16.66
N LYS A 167 1.87 -10.74 -17.83
CA LYS A 167 3.03 -11.30 -18.53
C LYS A 167 4.07 -10.24 -18.90
N ARG A 168 3.64 -9.01 -19.17
CA ARG A 168 4.52 -7.88 -19.55
C ARG A 168 5.14 -7.15 -18.35
N MET A 169 4.89 -7.63 -17.13
CA MET A 169 5.49 -7.12 -15.89
C MET A 169 6.40 -8.20 -15.28
N PRO A 170 7.61 -8.42 -15.84
CA PRO A 170 8.47 -9.54 -15.43
C PRO A 170 8.98 -9.41 -13.98
N ASN A 171 8.90 -8.22 -13.39
CA ASN A 171 9.32 -7.95 -12.02
C ASN A 171 8.15 -7.91 -11.02
N LEU A 172 6.92 -8.18 -11.47
CA LEU A 172 5.74 -8.19 -10.59
C LEU A 172 5.80 -9.39 -9.64
N ARG A 173 5.80 -9.10 -8.34
CA ARG A 173 5.91 -10.09 -7.27
C ARG A 173 4.69 -10.15 -6.37
N PHE A 174 3.98 -9.03 -6.22
CA PHE A 174 2.91 -8.92 -5.23
C PHE A 174 1.64 -8.35 -5.86
N ILE A 175 0.54 -9.07 -5.70
CA ILE A 175 -0.79 -8.63 -6.11
C ILE A 175 -1.70 -8.71 -4.88
N ASN A 176 -2.35 -7.60 -4.55
CA ASN A 176 -3.34 -7.51 -3.48
C ASN A 176 -4.61 -6.82 -3.96
N ILE A 177 -5.66 -7.61 -4.18
CA ILE A 177 -6.96 -7.15 -4.68
C ILE A 177 -7.96 -7.33 -3.54
N TYR A 178 -8.46 -6.21 -3.02
CA TYR A 178 -9.35 -6.17 -1.87
C TYR A 178 -10.60 -5.35 -2.18
N LYS A 179 -11.62 -5.45 -1.31
CA LYS A 179 -12.88 -4.74 -1.51
C LYS A 179 -13.34 -4.05 -0.23
N THR A 180 -13.30 -2.71 -0.20
CA THR A 180 -13.73 -1.96 1.00
C THR A 180 -15.23 -1.74 1.06
N ARG A 181 -15.91 -1.56 -0.08
CA ARG A 181 -17.37 -1.40 -0.13
C ARG A 181 -18.07 -2.74 -0.30
N ARG A 182 -19.05 -3.01 0.55
CA ARG A 182 -19.93 -4.17 0.45
C ARG A 182 -21.02 -3.93 -0.61
N ASP A 183 -20.63 -3.96 -1.87
CA ASP A 183 -21.59 -4.07 -2.99
C ASP A 183 -21.45 -5.44 -3.68
N THR A 184 -22.42 -5.81 -4.50
CA THR A 184 -22.42 -7.06 -5.27
C THR A 184 -21.78 -6.91 -6.65
N ASN A 185 -21.26 -5.73 -6.98
CA ASN A 185 -20.75 -5.44 -8.31
C ASN A 185 -19.41 -6.14 -8.52
N VAL A 186 -19.38 -7.04 -9.52
CA VAL A 186 -18.14 -7.55 -10.10
C VAL A 186 -17.65 -6.49 -11.08
N ARG A 187 -16.51 -5.87 -10.77
CA ARG A 187 -15.89 -4.82 -11.61
C ARG A 187 -14.58 -5.28 -12.25
N LEU A 188 -14.20 -6.54 -12.05
CA LEU A 188 -12.94 -7.09 -12.55
C LEU A 188 -13.22 -8.48 -13.11
N HIS A 189 -13.10 -8.60 -14.43
CA HIS A 189 -13.19 -9.85 -15.15
C HIS A 189 -11.79 -10.39 -15.41
N VAL A 190 -11.60 -11.67 -15.09
CA VAL A 190 -10.35 -12.39 -15.26
C VAL A 190 -10.53 -13.36 -16.42
N PRO A 191 -9.71 -13.29 -17.46
CA PRO A 191 -9.79 -14.25 -18.55
C PRO A 191 -9.29 -15.62 -18.08
N GLU A 192 -9.86 -16.69 -18.64
CA GLU A 192 -9.49 -18.08 -18.29
C GLU A 192 -8.01 -18.39 -18.60
N ASP A 193 -7.44 -17.71 -19.60
CA ASP A 193 -6.06 -17.87 -20.06
C ASP A 193 -5.09 -16.85 -19.43
N ILE A 194 -5.43 -16.29 -18.26
CA ILE A 194 -4.57 -15.32 -17.59
C ILE A 194 -3.18 -15.90 -17.29
N TYR A 195 -2.13 -15.18 -17.68
CA TYR A 195 -0.76 -15.57 -17.44
C TYR A 195 -0.16 -14.78 -16.26
N PHE A 196 0.19 -15.48 -15.18
CA PHE A 196 0.94 -14.90 -14.07
C PHE A 196 2.46 -14.99 -14.32
N PRO A 197 3.22 -13.91 -14.04
CA PRO A 197 4.67 -13.94 -14.22
C PRO A 197 5.32 -14.93 -13.23
N PRO A 198 6.40 -15.64 -13.62
CA PRO A 198 7.09 -16.59 -12.74
C PRO A 198 7.66 -15.96 -11.46
N SER A 199 7.85 -14.65 -11.45
CA SER A 199 8.32 -13.87 -10.31
C SER A 199 7.23 -13.60 -9.26
N LEU A 200 5.96 -13.92 -9.54
CA LEU A 200 4.86 -13.71 -8.60
C LEU A 200 5.07 -14.55 -7.34
N ARG A 201 5.05 -13.89 -6.18
CA ARG A 201 5.22 -14.51 -4.85
C ARG A 201 3.96 -14.44 -4.02
N LEU A 202 3.19 -13.34 -4.13
CA LEU A 202 1.96 -13.14 -3.36
C LEU A 202 0.80 -12.82 -4.31
N LEU A 203 -0.28 -13.58 -4.19
CA LEU A 203 -1.58 -13.26 -4.76
C LEU A 203 -2.63 -13.29 -3.64
N ARG A 204 -3.07 -12.10 -3.22
CA ARG A 204 -4.24 -11.92 -2.35
C ARG A 204 -5.38 -11.39 -3.18
N TRP A 205 -6.50 -12.10 -3.19
CA TRP A 205 -7.67 -11.74 -3.97
C TRP A 205 -8.93 -12.07 -3.17
N GLU A 206 -9.48 -11.08 -2.48
CA GLU A 206 -10.63 -11.27 -1.57
C GLU A 206 -11.93 -11.58 -2.30
N VAL A 207 -12.02 -11.21 -3.58
CA VAL A 207 -13.21 -11.37 -4.43
C VAL A 207 -12.83 -12.05 -5.75
N TYR A 208 -12.13 -13.19 -5.64
CA TYR A 208 -11.90 -14.04 -6.80
C TYR A 208 -13.25 -14.64 -7.23
N PRO A 209 -13.65 -14.53 -8.52
CA PRO A 209 -14.94 -15.04 -9.00
C PRO A 209 -15.07 -16.56 -8.87
#